data_AF-A0A365Z007-F1
#
_entry.id   AF-A0A365Z007-F1
#
_cell.length_a   1.000
_cell.length_b   1.000
_cell.length_c   1.000
_cell.angle_alpha   90.00
_cell.angle_beta   90.00
_cell.angle_gamma   90.00
#
_symmetry.space_group_name_H-M   'P 1'
#
loop_
_entity.id
_entity.type
_entity.pdbx_description
1 polymer ?
#
loop_
_entity_poly.entity_id
_entity_poly.type
_entity_poly.pdbx_seq_one_letter_code
_entity_poly.pdbx_strand_id
1 'polypeptide(L)'
;MPPAATATPCGDDGMSSGSEGDDTGTITLRDNDGGPRTGIGNEITEAFEAHHPDIDMRFVGVPGDLQALDAPWIAQAPPTQAAVEALSDENTTIVDLPYHLPDWNTISKADTEPNFQRLLLGEMSAQEFADDLAERLDGAQAEWQEQRQ
;
A
#
# COMPACT_ATOMS: atom_id res chain seq x y z
N MET A 1 -31.07 -8.60 35.75
CA MET A 1 -29.64 -8.98 35.81
C MET A 1 -29.33 -9.75 34.52
N PRO A 2 -28.62 -9.16 33.55
CA PRO A 2 -28.22 -9.85 32.32
C PRO A 2 -26.96 -10.72 32.56
N PRO A 3 -26.81 -11.87 31.88
CA PRO A 3 -25.58 -12.65 31.93
C PRO A 3 -24.46 -12.00 31.12
N ALA A 4 -23.25 -12.09 31.66
CA ALA A 4 -22.02 -11.47 31.17
C ALA A 4 -21.54 -12.05 29.83
N ALA A 5 -21.05 -11.17 28.95
CA ALA A 5 -20.33 -11.54 27.74
C ALA A 5 -18.88 -11.89 28.10
N THR A 6 -18.47 -13.12 27.82
CA THR A 6 -17.07 -13.57 27.87
C THR A 6 -16.42 -13.29 26.51
N ALA A 7 -15.41 -12.43 26.49
CA ALA A 7 -14.53 -12.26 25.33
C ALA A 7 -13.57 -13.46 25.24
N THR A 8 -13.49 -14.08 24.06
CA THR A 8 -12.43 -15.05 23.74
C THR A 8 -11.29 -14.28 23.06
N PRO A 9 -10.04 -14.38 23.57
CA PRO A 9 -8.89 -13.75 22.94
C PRO A 9 -8.51 -14.45 21.63
N CYS A 10 -8.03 -13.66 20.69
CA CYS A 10 -7.39 -14.10 19.46
C CYS A 10 -6.02 -14.73 19.81
N GLY A 11 -5.77 -15.96 19.35
CA GLY A 11 -4.48 -16.62 19.46
C GLY A 11 -4.54 -18.04 18.91
N ASP A 12 -3.84 -18.31 17.81
CA ASP A 12 -2.65 -19.18 17.80
C ASP A 12 -2.25 -19.51 16.35
N ASP A 13 -0.94 -19.43 16.13
CA ASP A 13 -0.26 -19.43 14.85
C ASP A 13 -0.06 -20.86 14.32
N GLY A 14 -0.93 -21.28 13.39
CA GLY A 14 -0.84 -22.58 12.75
C GLY A 14 -0.07 -22.57 11.43
N MET A 15 1.26 -22.53 11.50
CA MET A 15 2.13 -22.75 10.34
C MET A 15 2.09 -24.24 9.94
N SER A 16 1.25 -24.58 8.94
CA SER A 16 1.21 -25.93 8.36
C SER A 16 2.40 -26.11 7.43
N SER A 17 3.36 -26.94 7.84
CA SER A 17 4.45 -27.41 6.97
C SER A 17 3.87 -28.31 5.87
N GLY A 18 3.95 -27.84 4.63
CA GLY A 18 3.54 -28.59 3.45
C GLY A 18 4.63 -29.59 3.05
N SER A 19 4.22 -30.82 2.78
CA SER A 19 5.05 -31.91 2.27
C SER A 19 5.58 -31.58 0.86
N GLU A 20 6.86 -31.87 0.62
CA GLU A 20 7.48 -31.85 -0.71
C GLU A 20 6.78 -32.84 -1.66
N GLY A 21 6.27 -32.34 -2.78
CA GLY A 21 5.68 -33.11 -3.87
C GLY A 21 6.67 -33.29 -5.02
N ASP A 22 6.47 -34.36 -5.78
CA ASP A 22 7.24 -34.80 -6.96
C ASP A 22 7.68 -33.62 -7.85
N ASP A 23 8.95 -33.65 -8.30
CA ASP A 23 9.75 -32.58 -8.91
C ASP A 23 9.24 -32.01 -10.26
N THR A 24 7.94 -32.07 -10.52
CA THR A 24 7.28 -31.41 -11.66
C THR A 24 6.00 -30.74 -11.16
N GLY A 25 6.05 -29.42 -10.99
CA GLY A 25 4.94 -28.65 -10.45
C GLY A 25 4.94 -27.23 -10.97
N THR A 26 3.75 -26.63 -11.07
CA THR A 26 3.63 -25.19 -11.32
C THR A 26 3.71 -24.46 -9.99
N ILE A 27 4.73 -23.61 -9.80
CA ILE A 27 4.86 -22.79 -8.60
C ILE A 27 4.33 -21.39 -8.92
N THR A 28 3.26 -20.97 -8.23
CA THR A 28 2.71 -19.61 -8.38
C THR A 28 3.21 -18.72 -7.25
N LEU A 29 4.06 -17.74 -7.57
CA LEU A 29 4.46 -16.69 -6.63
C LEU A 29 3.42 -15.58 -6.69
N ARG A 30 2.74 -15.31 -5.57
CA ARG A 30 1.73 -14.25 -5.45
C ARG A 30 2.28 -13.09 -4.64
N ASP A 31 2.27 -11.89 -5.21
CA ASP A 31 2.68 -10.64 -4.53
C ASP A 31 1.50 -9.65 -4.53
N ASN A 32 1.26 -8.99 -3.38
CA ASN A 32 0.12 -8.09 -3.17
C ASN A 32 0.31 -6.66 -3.73
N ASP A 33 1.54 -6.30 -4.13
CA ASP A 33 1.91 -5.00 -4.69
C ASP A 33 2.47 -5.19 -6.11
N GLY A 34 1.68 -5.89 -6.93
CA GLY A 34 2.09 -6.32 -8.26
C GLY A 34 2.63 -5.21 -9.15
N GLY A 35 2.17 -3.96 -9.03
CA GLY A 35 2.61 -2.85 -9.88
C GLY A 35 4.12 -2.58 -9.83
N PRO A 36 4.65 -1.95 -8.78
CA PRO A 36 6.08 -1.59 -8.68
C PRO A 36 7.05 -2.78 -8.67
N ARG A 37 6.57 -3.99 -8.30
CA ARG A 37 7.41 -5.18 -8.13
C ARG A 37 7.35 -6.19 -9.28
N THR A 38 6.54 -5.93 -10.32
CA THR A 38 6.47 -6.83 -11.50
C THR A 38 7.84 -7.09 -12.12
N GLY A 39 8.71 -6.06 -12.21
CA GLY A 39 10.06 -6.23 -12.75
C GLY A 39 10.89 -7.25 -11.97
N ILE A 40 10.91 -7.13 -10.64
CA ILE A 40 11.65 -8.03 -9.75
C ILE A 40 11.02 -9.43 -9.73
N GLY A 41 9.69 -9.51 -9.78
CA GLY A 41 8.96 -10.78 -9.88
C GLY A 41 9.35 -11.59 -11.12
N ASN A 42 9.45 -10.92 -12.27
CA ASN A 42 9.88 -11.55 -13.51
C ASN A 42 11.35 -12.00 -13.45
N GLU A 43 12.26 -11.19 -12.90
CA GLU A 43 13.66 -11.57 -12.73
C GLU A 43 13.83 -12.81 -11.83
N ILE A 44 13.03 -12.91 -10.76
CA ILE A 44 13.03 -14.09 -9.87
C ILE A 44 12.50 -15.33 -10.60
N THR A 45 11.42 -15.17 -11.37
CA THR A 45 10.86 -16.26 -12.19
C THR A 45 11.88 -16.78 -13.20
N GLU A 46 12.51 -15.89 -13.96
CA GLU A 46 13.52 -16.28 -14.95
C GLU A 46 14.73 -16.96 -14.29
N ALA A 47 15.22 -16.43 -13.15
CA ALA A 47 16.33 -17.02 -12.43
C ALA A 47 16.02 -18.42 -11.87
N PHE A 48 14.77 -18.65 -11.47
CA PHE A 48 14.33 -19.92 -10.91
C PHE A 48 14.16 -20.99 -12.01
N GLU A 49 13.47 -20.66 -13.10
CA GLU A 49 13.29 -21.57 -14.24
C GLU A 49 14.62 -21.93 -14.91
N ALA A 50 15.59 -21.01 -14.92
CA ALA A 50 16.94 -21.29 -15.43
C ALA A 50 17.67 -22.39 -14.65
N HIS A 51 17.39 -22.53 -13.35
CA HIS A 51 18.01 -23.55 -12.48
C HIS A 51 17.10 -24.78 -12.29
N HIS A 52 15.82 -24.67 -12.64
CA HIS A 52 14.80 -25.71 -12.47
C HIS A 52 13.93 -25.80 -13.74
N PRO A 53 14.46 -26.34 -14.85
CA PRO A 53 13.78 -26.34 -16.15
C PRO A 53 12.51 -27.21 -16.19
N ASP A 54 12.34 -28.10 -15.21
CA ASP A 54 11.18 -28.98 -15.06
C ASP A 54 10.05 -28.33 -14.22
N ILE A 55 10.25 -27.11 -13.71
CA ILE A 55 9.31 -26.37 -12.85
C ILE A 55 8.90 -25.08 -13.55
N ASP A 56 7.62 -24.97 -13.88
CA ASP A 56 7.01 -23.77 -14.46
C ASP A 56 6.67 -22.78 -13.34
N MET A 57 7.31 -21.61 -13.32
CA MET A 57 7.12 -20.62 -12.28
C MET A 57 6.32 -19.44 -12.83
N ARG A 58 5.20 -19.12 -12.17
CA ARG A 58 4.36 -17.99 -12.57
C ARG A 58 4.36 -16.90 -11.51
N PHE A 59 4.88 -15.73 -11.86
CA PHE A 59 4.64 -14.52 -11.09
C PHE A 59 3.22 -14.00 -11.35
N VAL A 60 2.46 -13.78 -10.28
CA VAL A 60 1.15 -13.15 -10.32
C VAL A 60 1.16 -11.97 -9.36
N GLY A 61 1.22 -10.76 -9.92
CA GLY A 61 0.89 -9.55 -9.18
C GLY A 61 -0.61 -9.54 -8.89
N VAL A 62 -0.99 -9.59 -7.62
CA VAL A 62 -2.36 -9.49 -7.15
C VAL A 62 -2.52 -8.11 -6.52
N PRO A 63 -3.06 -7.10 -7.22
CA PRO A 63 -3.63 -5.95 -6.52
C PRO A 63 -4.64 -6.48 -5.49
N GLY A 64 -4.60 -5.95 -4.27
CA GLY A 64 -5.47 -6.34 -3.14
C GLY A 64 -6.80 -6.94 -3.59
N ASP A 65 -6.84 -8.26 -3.59
CA ASP A 65 -7.90 -9.13 -4.10
C ASP A 65 -8.68 -8.64 -5.35
N LEU A 66 -8.05 -8.66 -6.53
CA LEU A 66 -8.76 -8.45 -7.80
C LEU A 66 -9.93 -9.44 -8.04
N GLN A 67 -9.89 -10.65 -7.44
CA GLN A 67 -10.99 -11.63 -7.62
C GLN A 67 -12.26 -11.16 -6.94
N ALA A 68 -12.15 -10.32 -5.90
CA ALA A 68 -13.29 -9.69 -5.28
C ALA A 68 -14.05 -8.81 -6.29
N LEU A 69 -13.38 -8.18 -7.26
CA LEU A 69 -14.01 -7.32 -8.27
C LEU A 69 -15.06 -8.05 -9.13
N ASP A 70 -14.86 -9.35 -9.38
CA ASP A 70 -15.79 -10.20 -10.14
C ASP A 70 -17.01 -10.63 -9.30
N ALA A 71 -17.02 -10.34 -8.00
CA ALA A 71 -18.10 -10.76 -7.12
C ALA A 71 -19.39 -9.97 -7.41
N PRO A 72 -20.56 -10.61 -7.48
CA PRO A 72 -21.83 -9.95 -7.81
C PRO A 72 -22.23 -8.80 -6.87
N TRP A 73 -21.71 -8.78 -5.64
CA TRP A 73 -21.98 -7.72 -4.68
C TRP A 73 -21.17 -6.45 -4.95
N ILE A 74 -19.99 -6.54 -5.58
CA ILE A 74 -19.20 -5.38 -6.02
C ILE A 74 -19.95 -4.64 -7.14
N ALA A 75 -20.50 -5.39 -8.10
CA ALA A 75 -21.30 -4.82 -9.19
C ALA A 75 -22.54 -4.04 -8.70
N GLN A 76 -22.99 -4.31 -7.47
CA GLN A 76 -24.15 -3.69 -6.83
C GLN A 76 -23.77 -2.67 -5.75
N ALA A 77 -22.49 -2.36 -5.59
CA ALA A 77 -21.97 -1.41 -4.61
C ALA A 77 -21.36 -0.18 -5.32
N PRO A 78 -22.17 0.86 -5.63
CA PRO A 78 -21.70 2.06 -6.30
C PRO A 78 -20.45 2.73 -5.66
N PRO A 79 -20.33 2.81 -4.31
CA PRO A 79 -19.12 3.38 -3.70
C PRO A 79 -17.85 2.57 -4.02
N THR A 80 -17.97 1.25 -4.10
CA THR A 80 -16.84 0.39 -4.40
C THR A 80 -16.44 0.49 -5.87
N GLN A 81 -17.41 0.59 -6.79
CA GLN A 81 -17.13 0.85 -8.20
C GLN A 81 -16.38 2.17 -8.42
N ALA A 82 -16.81 3.25 -7.74
CA ALA A 82 -16.13 4.54 -7.82
C ALA A 82 -14.67 4.47 -7.33
N ALA A 83 -14.41 3.71 -6.26
CA ALA A 83 -13.04 3.50 -5.78
C ALA A 83 -12.19 2.70 -6.78
N VAL A 84 -12.76 1.66 -7.39
CA VAL A 84 -12.08 0.84 -8.40
C VAL A 84 -11.74 1.65 -9.65
N GLU A 85 -12.68 2.48 -10.11
CA GLU A 85 -12.47 3.39 -11.24
C GLU A 85 -11.33 4.37 -10.95
N ALA A 86 -11.37 5.04 -9.79
CA ALA A 86 -10.31 5.97 -9.39
C ALA A 86 -8.94 5.31 -9.29
N LEU A 87 -8.85 4.11 -8.72
CA LEU A 87 -7.58 3.38 -8.58
C LEU A 87 -7.07 2.76 -9.88
N SER A 88 -7.93 2.58 -10.89
CA SER A 88 -7.57 2.03 -12.20
C SER A 88 -7.28 3.10 -13.25
N ASP A 89 -7.56 4.37 -12.96
CA ASP A 89 -7.30 5.50 -13.85
C ASP A 89 -5.78 5.71 -14.01
N GLU A 90 -5.32 5.80 -15.26
CA GLU A 90 -3.92 6.05 -15.60
C GLU A 90 -3.39 7.40 -15.10
N ASN A 91 -4.27 8.35 -14.82
CA ASN A 91 -3.95 9.65 -14.24
C ASN A 91 -3.89 9.62 -12.71
N THR A 92 -4.25 8.50 -12.07
CA THR A 92 -4.15 8.34 -10.62
C THR A 92 -2.76 7.83 -10.26
N THR A 93 -2.03 8.63 -9.48
CA THR A 93 -0.79 8.19 -8.86
C THR A 93 -1.03 7.89 -7.39
N ILE A 94 -0.44 6.80 -6.90
CA ILE A 94 -0.33 6.56 -5.47
C ILE A 94 0.66 7.60 -4.92
N VAL A 95 0.22 8.35 -3.91
CA VAL A 95 1.09 9.29 -3.21
C VAL A 95 1.94 8.50 -2.24
N ASP A 96 3.25 8.46 -2.48
CA ASP A 96 4.21 7.93 -1.51
C ASP A 96 4.47 8.99 -0.43
N LEU A 97 4.00 8.72 0.78
CA LEU A 97 4.08 9.66 1.89
C LEU A 97 5.45 9.54 2.56
N PRO A 98 6.16 10.65 2.84
CA PRO A 98 7.53 10.62 3.34
C PRO A 98 7.61 10.35 4.85
N TYR A 99 7.13 9.18 5.28
CA TYR A 99 7.12 8.72 6.68
C TYR A 99 8.50 8.62 7.33
N HIS A 100 9.57 8.65 6.53
CA HIS A 100 10.95 8.64 7.02
C HIS A 100 11.40 10.00 7.56
N LEU A 101 10.68 11.08 7.29
CA LEU A 101 11.04 12.41 7.78
C LEU A 101 10.80 12.53 9.30
N PRO A 102 11.71 13.18 10.04
CA PRO A 102 11.66 13.29 11.50
C PRO A 102 10.32 13.78 12.06
N ASP A 103 9.66 14.70 11.36
CA ASP A 103 8.45 15.39 11.81
C ASP A 103 7.23 15.23 10.90
N TRP A 104 7.24 14.26 9.97
CA TRP A 104 6.16 14.08 8.99
C TRP A 104 4.75 14.04 9.62
N ASN A 105 4.58 13.32 10.73
CA ASN A 105 3.29 13.20 11.42
C ASN A 105 2.80 14.51 12.03
N THR A 106 3.72 15.38 12.46
CA THR A 106 3.41 16.70 13.00
C THR A 106 3.06 17.65 11.86
N ILE A 107 3.90 17.69 10.82
CA ILE A 107 3.72 18.53 9.64
C ILE A 107 2.38 18.23 8.96
N SER A 108 2.12 16.97 8.63
CA SER A 108 0.92 16.56 7.88
C SER A 108 -0.41 16.77 8.63
N LYS A 109 -0.36 17.00 9.95
CA LYS A 109 -1.57 17.10 10.79
C LYS A 109 -1.61 18.41 11.55
N ALA A 110 -0.85 18.49 12.66
CA ALA A 110 -0.95 19.57 13.63
C ALA A 110 -0.67 20.94 13.00
N ASP A 111 0.26 20.99 12.05
CA ASP A 111 0.70 22.24 11.45
C ASP A 111 -0.07 22.59 10.18
N THR A 112 -0.37 21.60 9.33
CA THR A 112 -0.97 21.86 8.01
C THR A 112 -2.50 21.90 8.05
N GLU A 113 -3.16 21.10 8.90
CA GLU A 113 -4.63 20.99 8.91
C GLU A 113 -5.32 22.31 9.29
N PRO A 114 -4.86 23.07 10.32
CA PRO A 114 -5.43 24.39 10.61
C PRO A 114 -5.25 25.40 9.46
N ASN A 115 -4.09 25.39 8.80
CA ASN A 115 -3.81 26.25 7.65
C ASN A 115 -4.68 25.86 6.44
N PHE A 116 -4.94 24.56 6.25
CA PHE A 116 -5.86 24.09 5.22
C PHE A 116 -7.30 24.56 5.47
N GLN A 117 -7.76 24.54 6.73
CA GLN A 117 -9.07 25.11 7.08
C GLN A 117 -9.13 26.61 6.77
N ARG A 118 -8.07 27.37 7.10
CA ARG A 118 -7.98 28.80 6.78
C ARG A 118 -8.00 29.06 5.27
N LEU A 119 -7.32 28.22 4.49
CA LEU A 119 -7.36 28.28 3.02
C LEU A 119 -8.80 28.11 2.51
N LEU A 120 -9.53 27.11 3.00
CA LEU A 120 -10.93 26.87 2.59
C LEU A 120 -11.86 28.02 2.97
N LEU A 121 -11.59 28.70 4.07
CA LEU A 121 -12.34 29.88 4.53
C LEU A 121 -11.92 31.18 3.80
N GLY A 122 -10.86 31.13 2.97
CA GLY A 122 -10.30 32.30 2.31
C GLY A 122 -9.49 33.23 3.23
N GLU A 123 -9.13 32.75 4.41
CA GLU A 123 -8.31 33.47 5.42
C GLU A 123 -6.78 33.28 5.20
N MET A 124 -6.42 32.48 4.20
CA MET A 124 -5.06 32.21 3.73
C MET A 124 -5.11 31.99 2.22
N SER A 125 -4.15 32.52 1.48
CA SER A 125 -4.09 32.24 0.03
C SER A 125 -3.53 30.84 -0.26
N ALA A 126 -3.87 30.30 -1.44
CA ALA A 126 -3.31 29.02 -1.88
C ALA A 126 -1.78 29.06 -2.00
N GLN A 127 -1.22 30.20 -2.37
CA GLN A 127 0.23 30.37 -2.47
C GLN A 127 0.90 30.39 -1.09
N GLU A 128 0.39 31.17 -0.14
CA GLU A 128 0.92 31.17 1.23
C GLU A 128 0.84 29.77 1.85
N PHE A 129 -0.24 29.03 1.60
CA PHE A 129 -0.38 27.65 2.09
C PHE A 129 0.68 26.72 1.49
N ALA A 130 0.88 26.79 0.16
CA ALA A 130 1.86 25.96 -0.51
C ALA A 130 3.29 26.30 -0.08
N ASP A 131 3.60 27.58 0.11
CA ASP A 131 4.92 28.05 0.53
C ASP A 131 5.24 27.60 1.97
N ASP A 132 4.30 27.72 2.93
CA ASP A 132 4.48 27.24 4.32
C ASP A 132 4.66 25.71 4.38
N LEU A 133 3.88 24.96 3.60
CA LEU A 133 4.02 23.50 3.54
C LEU A 133 5.39 23.09 2.95
N ALA A 134 5.82 23.75 1.88
CA ALA A 134 7.11 23.48 1.25
C ALA A 134 8.28 23.74 2.20
N GLU A 135 8.27 24.87 2.90
CA GLU A 135 9.34 25.23 3.85
C GLU A 135 9.47 24.19 4.98
N ARG A 136 8.36 23.68 5.51
CA ARG A 136 8.35 22.63 6.53
C ARG A 136 8.93 21.31 6.02
N LEU A 137 8.55 20.90 4.81
CA LEU A 137 9.02 19.65 4.21
C LEU A 137 10.51 19.74 3.87
N ASP A 138 10.97 20.86 3.31
CA ASP A 138 12.37 21.10 3.01
C ASP A 138 13.22 21.12 4.28
N GLY A 139 12.73 21.75 5.36
CA GLY A 139 13.37 21.71 6.67
C GLY A 139 13.52 20.28 7.22
N ALA A 140 12.42 19.52 7.24
CA ALA A 140 12.45 18.14 7.72
C ALA A 140 13.37 17.24 6.87
N GLN A 141 13.41 17.47 5.55
CA GLN A 141 14.30 16.76 4.64
C GLN A 141 15.77 17.09 4.93
N ALA A 142 16.10 18.37 5.17
CA ALA A 142 17.47 18.78 5.51
C ALA A 142 17.95 18.13 6.81
N GLU A 143 17.13 18.14 7.86
CA GLU A 143 17.46 17.50 9.13
C GLU A 143 17.67 15.98 8.98
N TRP A 144 16.83 15.31 8.18
CA TRP A 144 16.99 13.89 7.90
C TRP A 144 18.33 13.58 7.23
N GLN A 145 18.79 14.43 6.30
CA GLN A 145 20.07 14.26 5.62
C GLN A 145 21.26 14.48 6.56
N GLU A 146 21.17 15.45 7.48
CA GLU A 146 22.21 15.70 8.48
C GLU A 146 22.39 14.51 9.44
N GLN A 147 21.30 13.88 9.86
CA GLN A 147 21.34 12.70 10.74
C GLN A 147 21.98 11.46 10.08
N ARG A 148 22.14 11.47 8.76
CA ARG A 148 22.70 10.35 7.98
C ARG A 148 24.15 10.55 7.53
N GLN A 149 24.77 11.66 7.91
CA GLN A 149 26.21 11.94 7.72
C GLN A 149 27.03 11.48 8.93
#